data_AF-A0A969EIF5-F1
#
_entry.id   AF-A0A969EIF5-F1
#
_cell.length_a   1.000
_cell.length_b   1.000
_cell.length_c   1.000
_cell.angle_alpha   90.00
_cell.angle_beta   90.00
_cell.angle_gamma   90.00
#
_symmetry.space_group_name_H-M   'P 1'
#
loop_
_entity.id
_entity.type
_entity.pdbx_description
1 polymer ?
#
loop_
_entity_poly.entity_id
_entity_poly.type
_entity_poly.pdbx_seq_one_letter_code
_entity_poly.pdbx_strand_id
1 'polypeptide(L)'
;MDNLSTTSDDKLLDFLDGNLTQSEIETFKSDLANSSPLQRRLEELRIIHESLQSQKLESPSANFTERVLRNISQLPVASFNPWRGVFILLGIAIATGLGLYVLSSGSADSLSVPINLQSFEIPGGIKNTLPSFSINMRTLTNTILFANTAIAFLILDRIILRPLFRSRNALNY
;
A
#
# COMPACT_ATOMS: atom_id res chain seq x y z
N MET A 1 24.27 -25.25 13.07
CA MET A 1 23.07 -25.58 12.29
C MET A 1 23.56 -25.76 10.88
N ASP A 2 23.72 -27.01 10.45
CA ASP A 2 24.19 -27.30 9.10
C ASP A 2 23.05 -26.99 8.14
N ASN A 3 23.23 -25.98 7.29
CA ASN A 3 22.21 -25.54 6.34
C ASN A 3 22.10 -26.57 5.21
N LEU A 4 21.17 -27.51 5.36
CA LEU A 4 20.69 -28.33 4.25
C LEU A 4 20.03 -27.42 3.20
N SER A 5 20.14 -27.78 1.92
CA SER A 5 19.45 -27.08 0.84
C SER A 5 17.94 -27.14 1.06
N THR A 6 17.22 -26.04 0.79
CA THR A 6 15.75 -25.96 0.91
C THR A 6 15.05 -27.12 0.18
N THR A 7 15.57 -27.50 -1.00
CA THR A 7 15.05 -28.62 -1.79
C THR A 7 15.20 -29.98 -1.11
N SER A 8 16.18 -30.14 -0.22
CA SER A 8 16.36 -31.38 0.55
C SER A 8 15.45 -31.44 1.77
N ASP A 9 15.13 -30.29 2.39
CA ASP A 9 14.17 -30.21 3.51
C ASP A 9 12.73 -30.44 3.01
N ASP A 10 12.37 -29.92 1.83
CA ASP A 10 11.06 -30.18 1.21
C ASP A 10 10.85 -31.68 0.94
N LYS A 11 11.86 -32.37 0.39
CA LYS A 11 11.81 -33.82 0.14
C LYS A 11 11.70 -34.65 1.42
N LEU A 12 12.28 -34.18 2.54
CA LEU A 12 12.15 -34.83 3.85
C LEU A 12 10.70 -34.75 4.35
N LEU A 13 10.04 -33.61 4.15
CA LEU A 13 8.63 -33.43 4.51
C LEU A 13 7.72 -34.27 3.62
N ASP A 14 7.93 -34.26 2.30
CA ASP A 14 7.14 -35.08 1.36
C ASP A 14 7.27 -36.58 1.67
N PHE A 15 8.44 -37.02 2.13
CA PHE A 15 8.65 -38.40 2.58
C PHE A 15 7.85 -38.72 3.85
N LEU A 16 7.81 -37.82 4.83
CA LEU A 16 7.05 -38.00 6.08
C LEU A 16 5.53 -37.96 5.84
N ASP A 17 5.07 -37.11 4.93
CA ASP A 17 3.65 -36.98 4.56
C ASP A 17 3.18 -38.10 3.60
N GLY A 18 4.09 -38.90 3.07
CA GLY A 18 3.78 -40.01 2.15
C GLY A 18 3.43 -39.57 0.73
N ASN A 19 3.85 -38.37 0.33
CA ASN A 19 3.58 -37.79 -0.99
C ASN A 19 4.56 -38.26 -2.08
N LEU A 20 5.63 -38.96 -1.71
CA LEU A 20 6.63 -39.49 -2.66
C LEU A 20 6.13 -40.74 -3.37
N THR A 21 6.44 -40.84 -4.66
CA THR A 21 6.20 -42.06 -5.43
C THR A 21 7.16 -43.18 -5.03
N GLN A 22 6.81 -44.43 -5.35
CA GLN A 22 7.61 -45.59 -4.96
C GLN A 22 9.04 -45.56 -5.52
N SER A 23 9.22 -45.05 -6.74
CA SER A 23 10.55 -44.83 -7.34
C SER A 23 11.35 -43.76 -6.60
N GLU A 24 10.70 -42.69 -6.15
CA GLU A 24 11.36 -41.61 -5.43
C GLU A 24 11.77 -42.04 -4.01
N ILE A 25 10.94 -42.86 -3.36
CA ILE A 25 11.24 -43.43 -2.04
C ILE A 25 12.52 -44.27 -2.07
N GLU A 26 12.72 -45.09 -3.11
CA GLU A 26 13.92 -45.92 -3.25
C GLU A 26 15.18 -45.07 -3.43
N THR A 27 15.12 -44.05 -4.30
CA THR A 27 16.22 -43.10 -4.48
C THR A 27 16.51 -42.31 -3.20
N PHE A 28 15.46 -41.83 -2.53
CA PHE A 28 15.58 -41.06 -1.30
C PHE A 28 16.15 -41.88 -0.14
N LYS A 29 15.76 -43.15 0.00
CA LYS A 29 16.35 -44.07 0.99
C LYS A 29 17.85 -44.29 0.73
N SER A 30 18.26 -44.36 -0.53
CA SER A 30 19.68 -44.46 -0.88
C SER A 30 20.46 -43.19 -0.53
N ASP A 31 19.88 -42.01 -0.77
CA ASP A 31 20.47 -40.73 -0.39
C ASP A 31 20.55 -40.57 1.14
N LEU A 32 19.52 -41.03 1.85
CA LEU A 32 19.46 -41.01 3.31
C LEU A 32 20.52 -41.93 3.93
N ALA A 33 20.74 -43.12 3.36
CA ALA A 33 21.76 -44.06 3.83
C ALA A 33 23.18 -43.48 3.72
N ASN A 34 23.42 -42.64 2.71
CA ASN A 34 24.73 -42.06 2.41
C ASN A 34 25.02 -40.74 3.14
N SER A 35 24.07 -40.19 3.92
CA SER A 35 24.20 -38.87 4.52
C SER A 35 23.73 -38.80 5.98
N SER A 36 24.70 -38.82 6.90
CA SER A 36 24.52 -38.56 8.34
C SER A 36 23.69 -37.30 8.67
N PRO A 37 23.89 -36.12 8.03
CA PRO A 37 23.10 -34.93 8.34
C PRO A 37 21.61 -35.05 7.93
N LEU A 38 21.29 -35.75 6.83
CA LEU A 38 19.88 -35.95 6.43
C LEU A 38 19.15 -36.89 7.38
N GLN A 39 19.82 -37.95 7.87
CA GLN A 39 19.24 -38.85 8.87
C GLN A 39 18.90 -38.11 10.17
N ARG A 40 19.83 -37.27 10.64
CA ARG A 40 19.60 -36.46 11.86
C ARG A 40 18.42 -35.52 11.69
N ARG A 41 18.33 -34.86 10.53
CA ARG A 41 17.23 -33.95 10.22
C ARG A 41 15.89 -34.67 10.10
N LEU A 42 15.86 -35.85 9.48
CA LEU A 42 14.66 -36.68 9.39
C LEU A 42 14.15 -37.05 10.79
N GLU A 43 15.04 -37.44 11.71
CA GLU A 43 14.62 -37.81 13.06
C GLU A 43 14.08 -36.61 13.85
N GLU A 44 14.68 -35.43 13.69
CA GLU A 44 14.13 -34.18 14.25
C GLU A 44 12.71 -33.91 13.74
N LEU A 45 12.49 -34.02 12.43
CA LEU A 45 11.18 -33.82 11.81
C LEU A 45 10.17 -34.89 12.23
N ARG A 46 10.60 -36.14 12.39
CA ARG A 46 9.75 -37.25 12.85
C ARG A 46 9.23 -37.01 14.26
N ILE A 47 10.10 -36.57 15.17
CA ILE A 47 9.70 -36.21 16.55
C ILE A 47 8.64 -35.10 16.54
N ILE A 48 8.81 -34.08 15.69
CA ILE A 48 7.83 -32.99 15.56
C ILE A 48 6.51 -33.51 14.97
N HIS A 49 6.58 -34.33 13.91
CA HIS A 49 5.39 -34.89 13.26
C HIS A 49 4.56 -35.75 14.23
N GLU A 50 5.21 -36.66 14.98
CA GLU A 50 4.55 -37.47 16.01
C GLU A 50 3.95 -36.60 17.14
N SER A 51 4.67 -35.55 17.55
CA SER A 51 4.17 -34.59 18.55
C SER A 51 2.96 -33.80 18.05
N LEU A 52 2.85 -33.51 16.76
CA LEU A 52 1.70 -32.80 16.17
C LEU A 52 0.52 -33.75 15.94
N GLN A 53 0.81 -34.98 15.50
CA GLN A 53 -0.22 -36.01 15.26
C GLN A 53 -0.94 -36.42 16.55
N SER A 54 -0.25 -36.38 17.69
CA SER A 54 -0.84 -36.64 19.00
C SER A 54 -1.71 -35.50 19.54
N GLN A 55 -1.71 -34.32 18.91
CA GLN A 55 -2.59 -33.22 19.31
C GLN A 55 -4.01 -33.48 18.82
N LYS A 56 -4.97 -33.34 19.74
CA LYS A 56 -6.38 -33.40 19.40
C LYS A 56 -6.73 -32.17 18.57
N LEU A 57 -7.08 -32.38 17.30
CA LEU A 57 -7.64 -31.34 16.45
C LEU A 57 -8.91 -30.78 17.11
N GLU A 58 -8.89 -29.50 17.42
CA GLU A 58 -10.08 -28.79 17.87
C GLU A 58 -11.08 -28.74 16.71
N SER A 59 -12.24 -29.36 16.88
CA SER A 59 -13.31 -29.24 15.90
C SER A 59 -13.88 -27.82 15.97
N PRO A 60 -13.90 -27.05 14.87
CA PRO A 60 -14.51 -25.75 14.89
C PRO A 60 -15.99 -25.87 15.29
N SER A 61 -16.50 -24.89 16.02
CA SER A 61 -17.92 -24.87 16.41
C SER A 61 -18.84 -24.92 15.18
N ALA A 62 -20.03 -25.50 15.34
CA ALA A 62 -21.04 -25.54 14.28
C ALA A 62 -21.23 -24.14 13.65
N ASN A 63 -21.33 -24.07 12.33
CA ASN A 63 -21.47 -22.82 11.57
C ASN A 63 -20.25 -21.88 11.65
N PHE A 64 -19.05 -22.38 11.96
CA PHE A 64 -17.82 -21.59 11.87
C PHE A 64 -17.60 -21.04 10.45
N THR A 65 -17.68 -21.92 9.45
CA THR A 65 -17.52 -21.56 8.03
C THR A 65 -18.53 -20.49 7.61
N GLU A 66 -19.80 -20.66 8.01
CA GLU A 66 -20.85 -19.67 7.72
C GLU A 66 -20.55 -18.31 8.38
N ARG A 67 -20.12 -18.30 9.64
CA ARG A 67 -19.73 -17.06 10.34
C ARG A 67 -18.54 -16.36 9.71
N VAL A 68 -17.52 -17.12 9.31
CA VAL A 68 -16.34 -16.59 8.63
C VAL A 68 -16.72 -15.99 7.27
N LEU A 69 -17.47 -16.72 6.44
CA LEU A 69 -17.90 -16.26 5.13
C LEU A 69 -18.84 -15.04 5.21
N ARG A 70 -19.72 -15.01 6.22
CA ARG A 70 -20.58 -13.87 6.49
C ARG A 70 -19.78 -12.62 6.86
N ASN A 71 -18.70 -12.75 7.62
CA ASN A 71 -17.88 -11.61 8.02
C ASN A 71 -16.92 -11.16 6.91
N ILE A 72 -16.48 -12.05 6.02
CA ILE A 72 -15.68 -11.70 4.84
C ILE A 72 -16.51 -10.86 3.85
N SER A 73 -17.77 -11.24 3.61
CA SER A 73 -18.66 -10.48 2.72
C SER A 73 -19.13 -9.14 3.31
N GLN A 74 -18.97 -8.93 4.62
CA GLN A 74 -19.33 -7.69 5.32
C GLN A 74 -18.21 -6.67 5.40
N LEU A 75 -17.03 -6.92 4.82
CA LEU A 75 -16.01 -5.88 4.67
C LEU A 75 -16.67 -4.67 3.99
N PRO A 76 -16.85 -3.55 4.71
CA PRO A 76 -17.60 -2.43 4.17
C PRO A 76 -16.78 -1.86 3.03
N VAL A 77 -17.26 -2.06 1.80
CA VAL A 77 -16.82 -1.26 0.66
C VAL A 77 -17.20 0.15 1.06
N ALA A 78 -16.21 0.96 1.47
CA ALA A 78 -16.45 2.30 1.98
C ALA A 78 -17.43 3.02 1.05
N SER A 79 -18.64 3.30 1.55
CA SER A 79 -19.71 3.87 0.74
C SER A 79 -19.33 5.32 0.42
N PHE A 80 -18.67 5.48 -0.72
CA PHE A 80 -18.18 6.77 -1.15
C PHE A 80 -19.36 7.57 -1.72
N ASN A 81 -19.83 8.58 -1.00
CA ASN A 81 -20.93 9.43 -1.47
C ASN A 81 -20.42 10.38 -2.57
N PRO A 82 -20.84 10.21 -3.85
CA PRO A 82 -20.31 10.99 -4.98
C PRO A 82 -20.62 12.49 -4.86
N TRP A 83 -21.70 12.86 -4.16
CA TRP A 83 -22.08 14.26 -3.96
C TRP A 83 -21.03 15.06 -3.19
N ARG A 84 -20.29 14.44 -2.26
CA ARG A 84 -19.21 15.11 -1.53
C ARG A 84 -18.10 15.56 -2.48
N GLY A 85 -17.77 14.77 -3.51
CA GLY A 85 -16.78 15.15 -4.52
C GLY A 85 -17.25 16.27 -5.43
N VAL A 86 -18.54 16.30 -5.79
CA VAL A 86 -19.12 17.37 -6.62
C VAL A 86 -19.07 18.71 -5.90
N PHE A 87 -19.39 18.77 -4.60
CA PHE A 87 -19.25 20.00 -3.81
C PHE A 87 -17.80 20.49 -3.71
N ILE A 88 -16.83 19.56 -3.58
CA ILE A 88 -15.41 19.92 -3.57
C ILE A 88 -14.98 20.49 -4.93
N LEU A 89 -15.40 19.86 -6.04
CA LEU A 89 -15.12 20.38 -7.39
C LEU A 89 -15.74 21.76 -7.63
N LEU A 90 -16.96 21.99 -7.14
CA LEU A 90 -17.60 23.31 -7.21
C LEU A 90 -16.78 24.37 -6.45
N GLY A 91 -16.30 24.04 -5.25
CA GLY A 91 -15.42 24.93 -4.49
C GLY A 91 -14.12 25.25 -5.23
N ILE A 92 -13.51 24.24 -5.86
CA ILE A 92 -12.29 24.41 -6.67
C ILE A 92 -12.57 25.27 -7.91
N ALA A 93 -13.71 25.10 -8.57
CA ALA A 93 -14.13 25.92 -9.71
C ALA A 93 -14.29 27.41 -9.32
N ILE A 94 -14.89 27.69 -8.16
CA ILE A 94 -15.02 29.06 -7.65
C ILE A 94 -13.64 29.64 -7.32
N ALA A 95 -12.79 28.89 -6.62
CA ALA A 95 -11.45 29.34 -6.23
C ALA A 95 -10.56 29.61 -7.45
N THR A 96 -10.61 28.76 -8.48
CA THR A 96 -9.89 28.98 -9.75
C THR A 96 -10.43 30.20 -10.49
N GLY A 97 -11.75 30.39 -10.55
CA GLY A 97 -12.36 31.59 -11.14
C GLY A 97 -11.91 32.89 -10.45
N LEU A 98 -11.88 32.91 -9.11
CA LEU A 98 -11.36 34.06 -8.35
C LEU A 98 -9.85 34.27 -8.58
N GLY A 99 -9.06 33.21 -8.64
CA GLY A 99 -7.63 33.30 -8.94
C GLY A 99 -7.36 33.90 -10.33
N LEU A 100 -8.13 33.46 -11.33
CA LEU A 100 -8.04 34.00 -12.70
C LEU A 100 -8.49 35.47 -12.75
N TYR A 101 -9.52 35.84 -12.00
CA TYR A 101 -9.96 37.23 -11.88
C TYR A 101 -8.85 38.13 -11.36
N VAL A 102 -8.18 37.76 -10.26
CA VAL A 102 -7.05 38.50 -9.67
C VAL A 102 -5.87 38.61 -10.64
N LEU A 103 -5.63 37.59 -11.44
CA LEU A 103 -4.59 37.62 -12.47
C LEU A 103 -4.97 38.56 -13.63
N SER A 104 -6.23 38.53 -14.05
CA SER A 104 -6.75 39.36 -15.16
C SER A 104 -6.86 40.85 -14.80
N SER A 105 -7.10 41.17 -13.53
CA SER A 105 -7.21 42.54 -13.04
C SER A 105 -5.86 43.27 -12.94
N GLY A 106 -4.74 42.58 -13.21
CA GLY A 106 -3.39 43.13 -13.09
C GLY A 106 -2.93 43.40 -11.66
N SER A 107 -3.79 43.13 -10.66
CA SER A 107 -3.51 43.40 -9.24
C SER A 107 -2.35 42.55 -8.70
N ALA A 108 -2.09 41.39 -9.32
CA ALA A 108 -0.98 40.51 -8.97
C ALA A 108 0.40 41.04 -9.44
N ASP A 109 0.45 42.05 -10.31
CA ASP A 109 1.72 42.58 -10.85
C ASP A 109 2.31 43.68 -9.97
N SER A 110 1.45 44.44 -9.30
CA SER A 110 1.84 45.57 -8.46
C SER A 110 2.34 45.16 -7.07
N LEU A 111 2.18 43.88 -6.70
CA LEU A 111 2.52 43.39 -5.37
C LEU A 111 3.75 42.48 -5.42
N SER A 112 4.90 43.03 -5.02
CA SER A 112 6.09 42.25 -4.70
C SER A 112 6.26 42.21 -3.19
N VAL A 113 6.18 41.02 -2.60
CA VAL A 113 6.38 40.86 -1.15
C VAL A 113 7.86 40.58 -0.91
N PRO A 114 8.62 41.49 -0.27
CA PRO A 114 9.99 41.23 0.10
C PRO A 114 10.02 40.23 1.27
N ILE A 115 10.65 39.07 1.07
CA ILE A 115 10.88 38.11 2.14
C ILE A 115 12.27 38.39 2.72
N ASN A 116 12.28 39.10 3.86
CA ASN A 116 13.51 39.38 4.59
C ASN A 116 13.81 38.21 5.54
N LEU A 117 14.79 37.38 5.18
CA LEU A 117 15.31 36.29 6.03
C LEU A 117 16.33 36.78 7.08
N GLN A 118 16.40 38.09 7.31
CA GLN A 118 17.44 38.72 8.13
C GLN A 118 17.27 38.49 9.64
N SER A 119 16.16 37.90 10.08
CA SER A 119 15.87 37.65 11.51
C SER A 119 15.93 36.17 11.91
N PHE A 120 16.56 35.30 11.11
CA PHE A 120 16.87 33.95 11.59
C PHE A 120 18.10 33.99 12.50
N GLU A 121 17.89 34.31 13.77
CA GLU A 121 18.93 34.26 14.80
C GLU A 121 19.29 32.81 15.12
N ILE A 122 20.35 32.31 14.47
CA ILE A 122 21.00 31.06 14.89
C ILE A 122 21.80 31.37 16.16
N PRO A 123 21.60 30.67 17.29
CA PRO A 123 22.43 30.85 18.48
C PRO A 123 23.86 30.44 18.15
N GLY A 124 24.77 31.40 17.91
CA GLY A 124 26.13 31.09 17.47
C GLY A 124 26.89 32.15 16.65
N GLY A 125 26.36 33.37 16.48
CA GLY A 125 27.19 34.55 16.15
C GLY A 125 27.73 34.68 14.72
N ILE A 126 27.33 33.83 13.77
CA ILE A 126 27.68 34.03 12.35
C ILE A 126 26.61 34.89 11.69
N LYS A 127 26.84 36.21 11.61
CA LYS A 127 25.99 37.16 10.87
C LYS A 127 26.25 37.04 9.36
N ASN A 128 25.78 35.96 8.74
CA ASN A 128 25.66 35.91 7.29
C ASN A 128 24.32 36.54 6.92
N THR A 129 24.36 37.74 6.32
CA THR A 129 23.19 38.34 5.71
C THR A 129 22.80 37.49 4.50
N LEU A 130 21.80 36.63 4.67
CA LEU A 130 21.23 35.84 3.57
C LEU A 130 20.67 36.80 2.51
N PRO A 131 20.84 36.50 1.21
CA PRO A 131 20.28 37.31 0.14
C PRO A 131 18.75 37.36 0.27
N SER A 132 18.18 38.57 0.23
CA SER A 132 16.73 38.74 0.16
C SER A 132 16.26 38.43 -1.26
N PHE A 133 15.16 37.69 -1.37
CA PHE A 133 14.47 37.47 -2.63
C PHE A 133 13.07 38.06 -2.53
N SER A 134 12.60 38.64 -3.63
CA SER A 134 11.22 39.08 -3.77
C SER A 134 10.44 37.99 -4.49
N ILE A 135 9.32 37.57 -3.90
CA ILE A 135 8.38 36.69 -4.59
C ILE A 135 7.37 37.59 -5.28
N ASN A 136 7.29 37.49 -6.61
CA ASN A 136 6.26 38.15 -7.38
C ASN A 136 4.91 37.46 -7.13
N MET A 137 3.90 38.23 -6.72
CA MET A 137 2.57 37.71 -6.43
C MET A 137 1.96 36.97 -7.64
N ARG A 138 2.24 37.43 -8.88
CA ARG A 138 1.86 36.69 -10.10
C ARG A 138 2.40 35.25 -10.11
N THR A 139 3.66 35.07 -9.72
CA THR A 139 4.30 33.73 -9.70
C THR A 139 3.68 32.85 -8.62
N LEU A 140 3.39 33.44 -7.46
CA LEU A 140 2.71 32.75 -6.36
C LEU A 140 1.28 32.34 -6.76
N THR A 141 0.49 33.25 -7.33
CA THR A 141 -0.88 32.99 -7.78
C THR A 141 -0.90 31.93 -8.89
N ASN A 142 0.02 31.99 -9.85
CA ASN A 142 0.15 30.97 -10.90
C ASN A 142 0.49 29.58 -10.33
N THR A 143 1.38 29.53 -9.33
CA THR A 143 1.75 28.27 -8.66
C THR A 143 0.56 27.66 -7.93
N ILE A 144 -0.21 28.50 -7.21
CA ILE A 144 -1.43 28.06 -6.51
C ILE A 144 -2.50 27.61 -7.50
N LEU A 145 -2.71 28.35 -8.58
CA LEU A 145 -3.65 27.97 -9.65
C LEU A 145 -3.28 26.61 -10.25
N PHE A 146 -2.01 26.41 -10.59
CA PHE A 146 -1.52 25.14 -11.13
C PHE A 146 -1.78 23.97 -10.16
N ALA A 147 -1.43 24.14 -8.88
CA ALA A 147 -1.67 23.13 -7.86
C ALA A 147 -3.18 22.83 -7.71
N ASN A 148 -4.01 23.87 -7.67
CA ASN A 148 -5.46 23.72 -7.53
C ASN A 148 -6.08 23.00 -8.74
N THR A 149 -5.62 23.31 -9.96
CA THR A 149 -6.04 22.59 -11.18
C THR A 149 -5.59 21.13 -11.17
N ALA A 150 -4.36 20.84 -10.74
CA ALA A 150 -3.89 19.46 -10.62
C ALA A 150 -4.74 18.64 -9.64
N ILE A 151 -5.10 19.22 -8.49
CA ILE A 151 -6.01 18.61 -7.51
C ILE A 151 -7.40 18.42 -8.13
N ALA A 152 -7.92 19.40 -8.87
CA ALA A 152 -9.20 19.30 -9.57
C ALA A 152 -9.24 18.09 -10.50
N PHE A 153 -8.19 17.87 -11.30
CA PHE A 153 -8.09 16.72 -12.21
C PHE A 153 -8.03 15.40 -11.47
N LEU A 154 -7.26 15.31 -10.37
CA LEU A 154 -7.17 14.10 -9.57
C LEU A 154 -8.54 13.74 -8.96
N ILE A 155 -9.25 14.74 -8.43
CA ILE A 155 -10.59 14.57 -7.86
C ILE A 155 -11.60 14.20 -8.94
N LEU A 156 -11.54 14.84 -10.11
CA LEU A 156 -12.41 14.54 -11.25
C LEU A 156 -12.25 13.08 -11.72
N ASP A 157 -11.01 12.60 -11.88
CA ASP A 157 -10.76 11.20 -12.24
C ASP A 157 -11.27 10.24 -11.17
N ARG A 158 -10.86 10.46 -9.93
CA ARG A 158 -11.10 9.49 -8.86
C ARG A 158 -12.56 9.47 -8.41
N ILE A 159 -13.24 10.61 -8.39
CA ILE A 159 -14.57 10.75 -7.79
C ILE A 159 -15.70 10.79 -8.83
N ILE A 160 -15.47 11.31 -10.04
CA ILE A 160 -16.52 11.36 -11.07
C ILE A 160 -16.33 10.25 -12.10
N LEU A 161 -15.16 10.19 -12.74
CA LEU A 161 -14.96 9.27 -13.88
C LEU A 161 -15.04 7.81 -13.44
N ARG A 162 -14.29 7.41 -12.40
CA ARG A 162 -14.26 6.00 -11.95
C ARG A 162 -15.64 5.42 -11.56
N PRO A 163 -16.46 6.06 -10.71
CA PRO A 163 -17.78 5.52 -10.39
C PRO A 163 -18.74 5.55 -11.59
N LEU A 164 -18.68 6.58 -12.43
CA LEU A 164 -19.53 6.68 -13.62
C LEU A 164 -19.24 5.54 -14.62
N PHE A 165 -17.97 5.19 -14.82
CA PHE A 165 -17.58 4.07 -15.68
C PHE A 165 -17.84 2.69 -15.03
N ARG A 166 -17.69 2.55 -13.71
CA ARG A 166 -18.03 1.31 -13.00
C ARG A 166 -19.54 1.00 -13.06
N SER A 167 -20.39 2.03 -12.96
CA SER A 167 -21.85 1.85 -13.02
C SER A 167 -22.34 1.37 -14.39
N ARG A 168 -21.63 1.68 -15.48
CA ARG A 168 -22.02 1.27 -16.84
C ARG A 168 -21.66 -0.18 -17.15
N ASN A 169 -20.63 -0.72 -16.51
CA ASN A 169 -20.22 -2.12 -16.71
C ASN A 169 -21.04 -3.10 -15.84
N ALA A 170 -21.70 -2.62 -14.78
CA ALA A 170 -22.53 -3.43 -13.90
C ALA A 170 -23.93 -3.73 -14.46
N LEU A 171 -24.37 -3.07 -15.54
CA LEU A 171 -25.68 -3.25 -16.18
C LEU A 171 -25.65 -4.21 -17.39
N ASN A 172 -24.50 -4.81 -17.70
CA ASN A 172 -24.31 -5.70 -18.85
C ASN A 172 -24.10 -7.18 -18.48
N TYR A 173 -24.54 -7.61 -17.29
CA TYR A 173 -24.58 -9.02 -16.87
C TYR A 173 -25.92 -9.36 -16.25
#